data_AF-A0AAE3RBL3-F1
#
_entry.id   AF-A0AAE3RBL3-F1
#
_cell.length_a   1.000
_cell.length_b   1.000
_cell.length_c   1.000
_cell.angle_alpha   90.00
_cell.angle_beta   90.00
_cell.angle_gamma   90.00
#
_symmetry.space_group_name_H-M   'P 1'
#
loop_
_entity.id
_entity.type
_entity.pdbx_description
1 polymer ?
#
loop_
_entity_poly.entity_id
_entity_poly.type
_entity_poly.pdbx_seq_one_letter_code
_entity_poly.pdbx_strand_id
1 'polypeptide(L)'
;TAPYQYSINGTTFQSNPSFTGLGEGTYTVQVKDAKGCINSLTPVTLKVNVTITATITPSNPSSCTVSDGSITITNPAGGTAPYQYSIGGAFQTSNVFSNLAENSYAITIRDANGCTQGFNATLVAPNSISAVSLLGSDESSCGAKDGMLTATVTGGTAPYQYFIDGVANPAGINNNEFSGLAPGTYTIKVVTADGCSFTTSETIIAACCLQATIASQSNPGCVGNDGSIVISATAGNGTVQYSINNGASFQASASFTGLSAGTYTIVVKDNVCQKTIGSVTLTAVPLTATVTGNDPSGCSATNGSIVITNVTGGTAP
;
A
#
# COMPACT_ATOMS: atom_id res chain seq x y z
N THR A 1 31.05 45.72 12.94
CA THR A 1 32.11 45.24 13.86
C THR A 1 31.64 45.41 15.30
N ALA A 2 32.11 44.55 16.20
CA ALA A 2 31.78 44.60 17.62
C ALA A 2 32.08 45.99 18.26
N PRO A 3 31.42 46.36 19.37
CA PRO A 3 30.33 45.61 20.05
C PRO A 3 29.02 45.59 19.24
N TYR A 4 28.18 44.59 19.52
CA TYR A 4 26.84 44.47 18.95
C TYR A 4 25.78 44.89 19.98
N GLN A 5 24.67 45.43 19.48
CA GLN A 5 23.47 45.69 20.25
C GLN A 5 22.28 44.98 19.60
N TYR A 6 21.32 44.57 20.40
CA TYR A 6 20.17 43.77 20.01
C TYR A 6 18.89 44.56 20.34
N SER A 7 17.89 44.46 19.48
CA SER A 7 16.58 45.05 19.70
C SER A 7 15.47 44.09 19.27
N ILE A 8 14.37 44.11 20.01
CA ILE A 8 13.09 43.58 19.56
C ILE A 8 12.20 44.76 19.14
N ASN A 9 11.50 44.63 18.01
CA ASN A 9 10.62 45.66 17.46
C ASN A 9 11.30 47.01 17.13
N GLY A 10 12.64 47.04 17.09
CA GLY A 10 13.44 48.16 16.59
C GLY A 10 13.37 49.44 17.42
N THR A 11 12.90 49.37 18.67
CA THR A 11 12.73 50.56 19.53
C THR A 11 13.99 50.85 20.33
N THR A 12 14.38 49.95 21.24
CA THR A 12 15.55 50.11 22.11
C THR A 12 16.60 49.05 21.81
N PHE A 13 17.86 49.48 21.73
CA PHE A 13 19.01 48.60 21.51
C PHE A 13 19.76 48.40 22.82
N GLN A 14 19.98 47.15 23.21
CA GLN A 14 20.72 46.76 24.42
C GLN A 14 21.90 45.84 24.08
N SER A 15 22.93 45.80 24.92
CA SER A 15 24.09 44.92 24.71
C SER A 15 23.84 43.47 25.10
N ASN A 16 22.86 43.20 25.98
CA ASN A 16 22.45 41.85 26.36
C ASN A 16 21.56 41.23 25.27
N PRO A 17 21.90 40.07 24.69
CA PRO A 17 21.07 39.42 23.67
C PRO A 17 19.84 38.71 24.25
N SER A 18 19.62 38.73 25.57
CA SER A 18 18.46 38.10 26.22
C SER A 18 17.32 39.10 26.45
N PHE A 19 16.13 38.72 26.01
CA PHE A 19 14.87 39.44 26.23
C PHE A 19 13.93 38.54 27.04
N THR A 20 13.44 39.03 28.18
CA THR A 20 12.56 38.29 29.09
C THR A 20 11.23 39.02 29.27
N GLY A 21 10.20 38.33 29.78
CA GLY A 21 8.88 38.93 30.00
C GLY A 21 8.09 39.25 28.73
N LEU A 22 8.41 38.58 27.61
CA LEU A 22 7.70 38.74 26.35
C LEU A 22 6.39 37.93 26.37
N GLY A 23 5.27 38.59 26.05
CA GLY A 23 3.98 37.94 25.86
C GLY A 23 3.87 37.21 24.50
N GLU A 24 2.69 36.69 24.19
CA GLU A 24 2.42 36.18 22.84
C GLU A 24 2.55 37.28 21.79
N GLY A 25 2.97 36.89 20.59
CA GLY A 25 3.09 37.83 19.48
C GLY A 25 4.26 37.51 18.56
N THR A 26 4.34 38.27 17.47
CA THR A 26 5.48 38.20 16.54
C THR A 26 6.43 39.35 16.83
N TYR A 27 7.66 39.01 17.17
CA TYR A 27 8.72 39.95 17.48
C TYR A 27 9.67 40.03 16.30
N THR A 28 9.85 41.24 15.77
CA THR A 28 10.95 41.49 14.83
C THR A 28 12.25 41.60 15.61
N VAL A 29 13.33 40.97 15.15
CA VAL A 29 14.61 40.96 15.85
C VAL A 29 15.64 41.69 15.01
N GLN A 30 16.35 42.64 15.61
CA GLN A 30 17.37 43.44 14.94
C GLN A 30 18.71 43.38 15.68
N VAL A 31 19.79 43.40 14.92
CA VAL A 31 21.16 43.52 15.43
C VAL A 31 21.80 44.77 14.84
N LYS A 32 22.42 45.58 15.69
CA LYS A 32 23.15 46.79 15.32
C LYS A 32 24.62 46.64 15.70
N ASP A 33 25.52 47.01 14.80
CA ASP A 33 26.96 47.02 15.08
C ASP A 33 27.47 48.38 15.58
N ALA A 34 28.75 48.45 15.96
CA ALA A 34 29.37 49.68 16.46
C ALA A 34 29.43 50.83 15.44
N LYS A 35 29.28 50.53 14.14
CA LYS A 35 29.25 51.53 13.06
C LYS A 35 27.83 51.99 12.75
N GLY A 36 26.82 51.46 13.44
CA GLY A 36 25.43 51.83 13.29
C GLY A 36 24.68 51.08 12.20
N CYS A 37 25.29 50.07 11.57
CA CYS A 37 24.60 49.23 10.59
C CYS A 37 23.59 48.32 11.29
N ILE A 38 22.32 48.32 10.84
CA ILE A 38 21.23 47.51 11.39
C ILE A 38 20.89 46.39 10.41
N ASN A 39 20.80 45.16 10.93
CA ASN A 39 20.31 43.99 10.20
C ASN A 39 19.04 43.45 10.89
N SER A 40 17.97 43.27 10.11
CA SER A 40 16.72 42.65 10.57
C SER A 40 16.77 41.14 10.30
N LEU A 41 16.61 40.35 11.35
CA LEU A 41 16.53 38.89 11.30
C LEU A 41 15.09 38.42 11.06
N THR A 42 14.94 37.13 10.78
CA THR A 42 13.63 36.49 10.67
C THR A 42 12.81 36.73 11.94
N PRO A 43 11.56 37.24 11.83
CA PRO A 43 10.71 37.44 12.99
C PRO A 43 10.46 36.13 13.75
N VAL A 44 10.38 36.23 15.08
CA VAL A 44 10.09 35.10 15.97
C VAL A 44 8.67 35.24 16.50
N THR A 45 7.84 34.23 16.30
CA THR A 45 6.48 34.20 16.86
C THR A 45 6.47 33.36 18.13
N LEU A 46 6.16 34.01 19.26
CA LEU A 46 5.86 33.33 20.51
C LEU A 46 4.36 33.05 20.56
N LYS A 47 4.00 31.78 20.75
CA LYS A 47 2.61 31.35 20.98
C LYS A 47 2.49 30.81 22.39
N VAL A 48 1.37 31.08 23.05
CA VAL A 48 1.05 30.40 24.30
C VAL A 48 0.67 28.95 23.97
N ASN A 49 1.41 27.98 24.49
CA ASN A 49 1.05 26.57 24.36
C ASN A 49 0.20 26.19 25.56
N VAL A 50 -1.12 26.36 25.45
CA VAL A 50 -2.05 26.00 26.52
C VAL A 50 -2.87 24.80 26.10
N THR A 51 -2.79 23.75 26.91
CA THR A 51 -3.64 22.57 26.77
C THR A 51 -4.99 22.87 27.40
N ILE A 52 -6.06 22.64 26.64
CA ILE A 52 -7.43 22.66 27.17
C ILE A 52 -7.82 21.22 27.51
N THR A 53 -8.46 20.99 28.66
CA THR A 53 -9.06 19.70 29.03
C THR A 53 -10.56 19.86 29.19
N ALA A 54 -11.35 18.85 28.85
CA ALA A 54 -12.79 18.83 29.08
C ALA A 54 -13.30 17.38 29.19
N THR A 55 -14.48 17.21 29.76
CA THR A 55 -15.23 15.94 29.76
C THR A 55 -16.25 15.97 28.62
N ILE A 56 -16.20 14.96 27.75
CA ILE A 56 -17.12 14.78 26.63
C ILE A 56 -18.11 13.69 26.98
N THR A 57 -19.39 14.04 27.08
CA THR A 57 -20.47 13.11 27.45
C THR A 57 -21.42 12.92 26.26
N PRO A 58 -21.29 11.81 25.50
CA PRO A 58 -22.22 11.46 24.45
C PRO A 58 -23.54 10.89 25.00
N SER A 59 -24.65 11.18 24.29
CA SER A 59 -25.93 10.51 24.41
C SER A 59 -26.32 10.00 23.03
N ASN A 60 -26.42 8.67 22.91
CA ASN A 60 -26.73 8.03 21.65
C ASN A 60 -28.14 8.39 21.15
N PRO A 61 -28.35 8.44 19.83
CA PRO A 61 -29.69 8.54 19.27
C PRO A 61 -30.50 7.26 19.54
N SER A 62 -31.82 7.38 19.48
CA SER A 62 -32.73 6.26 19.75
C SER A 62 -32.76 5.21 18.63
N SER A 63 -32.43 5.59 17.39
CA SER A 63 -32.31 4.71 16.22
C SER A 63 -31.26 5.22 15.23
N CYS A 64 -30.70 4.34 14.43
CA CYS A 64 -29.78 4.65 13.33
C CYS A 64 -30.37 5.61 12.27
N THR A 65 -31.70 5.70 12.18
CA THR A 65 -32.42 6.52 11.20
C THR A 65 -32.89 7.87 11.74
N VAL A 66 -32.66 8.13 13.03
CA VAL A 66 -33.08 9.38 13.69
C VAL A 66 -31.88 10.17 14.19
N SER A 67 -32.09 11.47 14.35
CA SER A 67 -31.07 12.40 14.82
C SER A 67 -31.57 13.08 16.08
N ASP A 68 -31.67 12.33 17.17
CA ASP A 68 -32.07 12.80 18.50
C ASP A 68 -30.96 12.62 19.56
N GLY A 69 -29.77 12.18 19.14
CA GLY A 69 -28.58 12.11 19.97
C GLY A 69 -28.04 13.48 20.35
N SER A 70 -27.12 13.50 21.33
CA SER A 70 -26.46 14.73 21.74
C SER A 70 -25.04 14.51 22.26
N ILE A 71 -24.24 15.57 22.26
CA ILE A 71 -22.92 15.61 22.89
C ILE A 71 -22.90 16.81 23.83
N THR A 72 -22.57 16.58 25.10
CA THR A 72 -22.42 17.63 26.11
C THR A 72 -20.97 17.72 26.57
N ILE A 73 -20.40 18.93 26.55
CA ILE A 73 -19.02 19.21 26.94
C ILE A 73 -19.04 19.88 28.31
N THR A 74 -18.35 19.31 29.31
CA THR A 74 -18.34 19.86 30.68
C THR A 74 -16.93 20.01 31.22
N ASN A 75 -16.80 20.81 32.27
CA ASN A 75 -15.55 21.05 32.99
C ASN A 75 -14.36 21.47 32.09
N PRO A 76 -14.53 22.44 31.16
CA PRO A 76 -13.40 22.94 30.39
C PRO A 76 -12.41 23.65 31.33
N ALA A 77 -11.13 23.29 31.24
CA ALA A 77 -10.05 23.87 32.03
C ALA A 77 -8.80 24.09 31.17
N GLY A 78 -7.92 25.00 31.62
CA GLY A 78 -6.80 25.51 30.82
C GLY A 78 -7.26 26.58 29.82
N GLY A 79 -6.33 27.37 29.30
CA GLY A 79 -6.62 28.48 28.39
C GLY A 79 -7.29 29.66 29.11
N THR A 80 -7.89 30.56 28.32
CA THR A 80 -8.59 31.75 28.80
C THR A 80 -10.08 31.67 28.50
N ALA A 81 -10.93 31.68 29.54
CA ALA A 81 -12.38 31.75 29.37
C ALA A 81 -12.83 33.12 28.78
N PRO A 82 -13.97 33.21 28.08
CA PRO A 82 -14.93 32.13 27.80
C PRO A 82 -14.47 31.17 26.69
N TYR A 83 -14.96 29.93 26.75
CA TYR A 83 -14.73 28.93 25.71
C TYR A 83 -15.84 28.94 24.65
N GLN A 84 -15.50 28.48 23.46
CA GLN A 84 -16.42 28.16 22.38
C GLN A 84 -16.18 26.74 21.89
N TYR A 85 -17.21 26.12 21.33
CA TYR A 85 -17.22 24.71 20.97
C TYR A 85 -17.65 24.55 19.51
N SER A 86 -17.11 23.54 18.84
CA SER A 86 -17.51 23.12 17.50
C SER A 86 -17.43 21.60 17.37
N ILE A 87 -18.27 21.01 16.53
CA ILE A 87 -18.22 19.60 16.12
C ILE A 87 -17.88 19.43 14.63
N GLY A 88 -17.10 20.37 14.08
CA GLY A 88 -16.73 20.42 12.64
C GLY A 88 -17.39 21.56 11.86
N GLY A 89 -18.17 22.42 12.52
CA GLY A 89 -18.83 23.59 11.95
C GLY A 89 -18.39 24.91 12.61
N ALA A 90 -19.28 25.91 12.57
CA ALA A 90 -19.06 27.17 13.27
C ALA A 90 -18.94 26.98 14.79
N PHE A 91 -18.10 27.78 15.43
CA PHE A 91 -17.99 27.81 16.88
C PHE A 91 -19.22 28.45 17.52
N GLN A 92 -19.71 27.85 18.59
CA GLN A 92 -20.83 28.35 19.40
C GLN A 92 -20.46 28.38 20.89
N THR A 93 -21.17 29.19 21.68
CA THR A 93 -20.97 29.27 23.14
C THR A 93 -21.67 28.15 23.89
N SER A 94 -22.73 27.56 23.33
CA SER A 94 -23.40 26.39 23.90
C SER A 94 -22.46 25.20 23.91
N ASN A 95 -22.34 24.57 25.07
CA ASN A 95 -21.57 23.34 25.28
C ASN A 95 -22.37 22.07 24.96
N VAL A 96 -23.63 22.21 24.52
CA VAL A 96 -24.51 21.11 24.12
C VAL A 96 -24.75 21.17 22.61
N PHE A 97 -24.52 20.05 21.95
CA PHE A 97 -24.90 19.79 20.57
C PHE A 97 -26.00 18.75 20.57
N SER A 98 -27.17 19.09 20.04
CA SER A 98 -28.35 18.22 19.97
C SER A 98 -28.73 17.91 18.52
N ASN A 99 -29.70 17.01 18.36
CA ASN A 99 -30.19 16.54 17.07
C ASN A 99 -29.10 15.85 16.22
N LEU A 100 -28.27 15.04 16.89
CA LEU A 100 -27.16 14.36 16.26
C LEU A 100 -27.56 12.93 15.87
N ALA A 101 -27.29 12.56 14.63
CA ALA A 101 -27.37 11.17 14.17
C ALA A 101 -26.22 10.35 14.77
N GLU A 102 -26.28 9.03 14.63
CA GLU A 102 -25.11 8.19 14.92
C GLU A 102 -23.97 8.58 13.98
N ASN A 103 -22.79 8.83 14.56
CA ASN A 103 -21.57 9.16 13.83
C ASN A 103 -20.39 9.29 14.81
N SER A 104 -19.17 9.40 14.25
CA SER A 104 -18.04 9.97 14.96
C SER A 104 -17.99 11.49 14.74
N TYR A 105 -17.92 12.24 15.83
CA TYR A 105 -17.87 13.70 15.86
C TYR A 105 -16.50 14.18 16.32
N ALA A 106 -15.84 14.98 15.48
CA ALA A 106 -14.61 15.68 15.82
C ALA A 106 -14.94 16.99 16.52
N ILE A 107 -14.64 17.06 17.82
CA ILE A 107 -14.97 18.20 18.67
C ILE A 107 -13.75 19.11 18.78
N THR A 108 -13.94 20.41 18.68
CA THR A 108 -12.91 21.42 18.92
C THR A 108 -13.39 22.41 19.96
N ILE A 109 -12.58 22.63 20.99
CA ILE A 109 -12.80 23.67 22.01
C ILE A 109 -11.81 24.80 21.73
N ARG A 110 -12.28 26.04 21.71
CA ARG A 110 -11.49 27.25 21.52
C ARG A 110 -11.61 28.16 22.72
N ASP A 111 -10.51 28.70 23.20
CA ASP A 111 -10.50 29.70 24.27
C ASP A 111 -10.62 31.14 23.72
N ALA A 112 -10.70 32.14 24.60
CA ALA A 112 -10.86 33.54 24.23
C ALA A 112 -9.67 34.12 23.44
N ASN A 113 -8.48 33.54 23.58
CA ASN A 113 -7.26 33.95 22.86
C ASN A 113 -7.11 33.19 21.53
N GLY A 114 -8.04 32.30 21.20
CA GLY A 114 -8.04 31.54 19.96
C GLY A 114 -7.23 30.25 20.00
N CYS A 115 -6.76 29.81 21.16
CA CYS A 115 -6.12 28.50 21.32
C CYS A 115 -7.18 27.41 21.18
N THR A 116 -6.87 26.34 20.43
CA THR A 116 -7.82 25.26 20.15
C THR A 116 -7.31 23.89 20.60
N GLN A 117 -8.20 23.05 21.12
CA GLN A 117 -7.94 21.64 21.44
C GLN A 117 -9.00 20.73 20.81
N GLY A 118 -8.54 19.64 20.18
CA GLY A 118 -9.40 18.61 19.59
C GLY A 118 -9.74 17.47 20.57
N PHE A 119 -10.97 16.96 20.46
CA PHE A 119 -11.52 15.79 21.13
C PHE A 119 -12.35 14.96 20.14
N ASN A 120 -12.78 13.77 20.54
CA ASN A 120 -13.68 12.94 19.76
C ASN A 120 -14.84 12.41 20.63
N ALA A 121 -15.97 12.14 19.99
CA ALA A 121 -17.06 11.34 20.54
C ALA A 121 -17.68 10.51 19.44
N THR A 122 -18.13 9.31 19.76
CA THR A 122 -18.89 8.46 18.84
C THR A 122 -20.27 8.23 19.42
N LEU A 123 -21.30 8.52 18.63
CA LEU A 123 -22.67 8.16 18.91
C LEU A 123 -23.01 6.90 18.13
N VAL A 124 -23.59 5.90 18.79
CA VAL A 124 -23.99 4.62 18.19
C VAL A 124 -25.42 4.30 18.61
N ALA A 125 -26.32 4.12 17.66
CA ALA A 125 -27.71 3.78 17.99
C ALA A 125 -27.83 2.31 18.45
N PRO A 126 -28.83 1.97 19.29
CA PRO A 126 -28.97 0.62 19.82
C PRO A 126 -29.32 -0.44 18.75
N ASN A 127 -29.96 -0.05 17.65
CA ASN A 127 -30.37 -0.93 16.56
C ASN A 127 -29.40 -0.92 15.36
N SER A 128 -28.22 -0.35 15.50
CA SER A 128 -27.24 -0.24 14.42
C SER A 128 -26.60 -1.59 14.08
N ILE A 129 -26.23 -1.74 12.80
CA ILE A 129 -25.33 -2.83 12.39
C ILE A 129 -23.93 -2.47 12.89
N SER A 130 -23.33 -3.33 13.72
CA SER A 130 -22.00 -3.10 14.27
C SER A 130 -20.89 -3.57 13.33
N ALA A 131 -21.13 -4.61 12.55
CA ALA A 131 -20.19 -5.11 11.55
C ALA A 131 -20.88 -5.93 10.46
N VAL A 132 -20.26 -5.94 9.27
CA VAL A 132 -20.51 -6.93 8.22
C VAL A 132 -19.17 -7.50 7.79
N SER A 133 -18.96 -8.81 7.98
CA SER A 133 -17.82 -9.51 7.43
C SER A 133 -18.18 -10.15 6.10
N LEU A 134 -17.26 -10.09 5.14
CA LEU A 134 -17.39 -10.76 3.85
C LEU A 134 -16.42 -11.94 3.81
N LEU A 135 -16.90 -13.08 3.34
CA LEU A 135 -16.07 -14.23 3.01
C LEU A 135 -16.24 -14.50 1.51
N GLY A 136 -15.15 -14.31 0.76
CA GLY A 136 -15.09 -14.58 -0.67
C GLY A 136 -14.46 -15.93 -0.99
N SER A 137 -14.92 -16.55 -2.07
CA SER A 137 -14.18 -17.59 -2.77
C SER A 137 -13.94 -17.15 -4.21
N ASP A 138 -12.69 -17.23 -4.63
CA ASP A 138 -12.26 -16.92 -5.98
C ASP A 138 -12.83 -17.89 -7.01
N GLU A 139 -12.71 -17.54 -8.29
CA GLU A 139 -13.08 -18.47 -9.36
C GLU A 139 -12.31 -19.80 -9.21
N SER A 140 -12.99 -20.93 -9.43
CA SER A 140 -12.35 -22.25 -9.37
C SER A 140 -11.39 -22.48 -10.54
N SER A 141 -11.72 -21.90 -11.70
CA SER A 141 -11.00 -22.06 -12.94
C SER A 141 -11.25 -20.88 -13.88
N CYS A 142 -10.41 -20.78 -14.92
CA CYS A 142 -10.40 -19.64 -15.82
C CYS A 142 -11.77 -19.40 -16.46
N GLY A 143 -12.39 -18.26 -16.15
CA GLY A 143 -13.65 -17.86 -16.77
C GLY A 143 -14.86 -18.69 -16.36
N ALA A 144 -14.74 -19.47 -15.28
CA ALA A 144 -15.85 -20.21 -14.69
C ALA A 144 -16.93 -19.26 -14.15
N LYS A 145 -16.54 -18.06 -13.67
CA LYS A 145 -17.43 -17.08 -13.05
C LYS A 145 -18.27 -17.68 -11.94
N ASP A 146 -17.66 -18.55 -11.15
CA ASP A 146 -18.26 -19.31 -10.07
C ASP A 146 -17.82 -18.82 -8.69
N GLY A 147 -17.26 -17.61 -8.62
CA GLY A 147 -16.92 -16.96 -7.36
C GLY A 147 -18.15 -16.79 -6.47
N MET A 148 -17.91 -16.73 -5.16
CA MET A 148 -18.96 -16.63 -4.16
C MET A 148 -18.60 -15.56 -3.12
N LEU A 149 -19.62 -14.87 -2.59
CA LEU A 149 -19.51 -14.00 -1.43
C LEU A 149 -20.57 -14.39 -0.40
N THR A 150 -20.18 -14.54 0.85
CA THR A 150 -21.09 -14.68 1.99
C THR A 150 -20.91 -13.49 2.92
N ALA A 151 -22.00 -12.79 3.22
CA ALA A 151 -22.01 -11.64 4.12
C ALA A 151 -22.54 -12.02 5.51
N THR A 152 -21.79 -11.82 6.58
CA THR A 152 -22.25 -12.11 7.94
C THR A 152 -22.42 -10.81 8.72
N VAL A 153 -23.63 -10.59 9.24
CA VAL A 153 -24.01 -9.35 9.94
C VAL A 153 -23.93 -9.55 11.45
N THR A 154 -23.38 -8.56 12.16
CA THR A 154 -23.44 -8.46 13.63
C THR A 154 -24.20 -7.19 14.02
N GLY A 155 -25.10 -7.28 15.01
CA GLY A 155 -26.01 -6.19 15.38
C GLY A 155 -27.15 -6.03 14.37
N GLY A 156 -27.88 -4.91 14.47
CA GLY A 156 -29.04 -4.64 13.61
C GLY A 156 -30.31 -5.39 14.00
N THR A 157 -31.46 -4.90 13.50
CA THR A 157 -32.76 -5.55 13.66
C THR A 157 -33.10 -6.40 12.44
N ALA A 158 -33.22 -7.72 12.61
CA ALA A 158 -33.68 -8.61 11.56
C ALA A 158 -35.16 -8.32 11.16
N PRO A 159 -35.59 -8.67 9.94
CA PRO A 159 -34.82 -9.28 8.86
C PRO A 159 -33.78 -8.36 8.19
N TYR A 160 -32.82 -8.98 7.49
CA TYR A 160 -31.81 -8.31 6.69
C TYR A 160 -32.09 -8.46 5.19
N GLN A 161 -32.06 -7.35 4.45
CA GLN A 161 -32.07 -7.33 3.00
C GLN A 161 -30.65 -7.04 2.49
N TYR A 162 -30.13 -7.93 1.66
CA TYR A 162 -28.79 -7.80 1.08
C TYR A 162 -28.88 -7.27 -0.35
N PHE A 163 -27.88 -6.49 -0.74
CA PHE A 163 -27.69 -5.94 -2.08
C PHE A 163 -26.23 -6.14 -2.50
N ILE A 164 -26.02 -6.38 -3.78
CA ILE A 164 -24.71 -6.43 -4.44
C ILE A 164 -24.70 -5.38 -5.55
N ASP A 165 -23.74 -4.45 -5.50
CA ASP A 165 -23.59 -3.32 -6.43
C ASP A 165 -24.90 -2.54 -6.66
N GLY A 166 -25.68 -2.37 -5.59
CA GLY A 166 -26.96 -1.66 -5.61
C GLY A 166 -28.17 -2.49 -6.07
N VAL A 167 -27.98 -3.74 -6.48
CA VAL A 167 -29.06 -4.66 -6.89
C VAL A 167 -29.42 -5.58 -5.71
N ALA A 168 -30.71 -5.72 -5.41
CA ALA A 168 -31.18 -6.58 -4.32
C ALA A 168 -30.86 -8.05 -4.60
N ASN A 169 -30.49 -8.82 -3.57
CA ASN A 169 -30.24 -10.25 -3.70
C ASN A 169 -31.53 -10.95 -4.18
N PRO A 170 -31.55 -11.56 -5.38
CA PRO A 170 -32.74 -12.21 -5.91
C PRO A 170 -33.14 -13.45 -5.10
N ALA A 171 -32.23 -14.02 -4.31
CA ALA A 171 -32.52 -15.13 -3.42
C ALA A 171 -33.42 -14.74 -2.21
N GLY A 172 -33.66 -13.45 -2.01
CA GLY A 172 -34.66 -12.92 -1.08
C GLY A 172 -34.09 -12.42 0.25
N ILE A 173 -35.01 -12.14 1.17
CA ILE A 173 -34.72 -11.62 2.50
C ILE A 173 -33.97 -12.66 3.34
N ASN A 174 -33.02 -12.21 4.16
CA ASN A 174 -32.12 -13.02 4.98
C ASN A 174 -31.17 -13.96 4.22
N ASN A 175 -31.21 -13.98 2.87
CA ASN A 175 -30.21 -14.69 2.10
C ASN A 175 -28.96 -13.82 1.94
N ASN A 176 -27.87 -14.30 2.55
CA ASN A 176 -26.62 -13.58 2.67
C ASN A 176 -25.53 -14.10 1.72
N GLU A 177 -25.90 -14.97 0.77
CA GLU A 177 -25.00 -15.58 -0.19
C GLU A 177 -25.21 -15.00 -1.59
N PHE A 178 -24.09 -14.75 -2.27
CA PHE A 178 -24.04 -14.35 -3.67
C PHE A 178 -23.13 -15.34 -4.38
N SER A 179 -23.60 -15.96 -5.45
CA SER A 179 -22.85 -16.94 -6.24
C SER A 179 -22.84 -16.55 -7.71
N GLY A 180 -21.96 -17.17 -8.48
CA GLY A 180 -21.84 -16.89 -9.92
C GLY A 180 -21.13 -15.56 -10.20
N LEU A 181 -20.23 -15.16 -9.30
CA LEU A 181 -19.50 -13.91 -9.41
C LEU A 181 -18.26 -14.09 -10.29
N ALA A 182 -18.08 -13.16 -11.22
CA ALA A 182 -16.87 -13.03 -12.01
C ALA A 182 -15.78 -12.31 -11.17
N PRO A 183 -14.52 -12.27 -11.63
CA PRO A 183 -13.48 -11.53 -10.94
C PRO A 183 -13.80 -10.04 -10.96
N GLY A 184 -13.72 -9.40 -9.80
CA GLY A 184 -14.09 -8.01 -9.63
C GLY A 184 -14.24 -7.63 -8.16
N THR A 185 -14.35 -6.33 -7.92
CA THR A 185 -14.67 -5.78 -6.60
C THR A 185 -16.18 -5.56 -6.50
N TYR A 186 -16.79 -6.15 -5.50
CA TYR A 186 -18.23 -6.10 -5.25
C TYR A 186 -18.53 -5.31 -3.99
N THR A 187 -19.52 -4.42 -4.09
CA THR A 187 -20.02 -3.63 -2.96
C THR A 187 -21.26 -4.30 -2.39
N ILE A 188 -21.16 -4.78 -1.15
CA ILE A 188 -22.27 -5.38 -0.42
C ILE A 188 -22.91 -4.35 0.50
N LYS A 189 -24.21 -4.11 0.32
CA LYS A 189 -25.03 -3.30 1.23
C LYS A 189 -26.04 -4.19 1.93
N VAL A 190 -26.13 -4.03 3.25
CA VAL A 190 -27.13 -4.69 4.10
C VAL A 190 -28.08 -3.63 4.63
N VAL A 191 -29.38 -3.91 4.61
CA VAL A 191 -30.43 -3.06 5.18
C VAL A 191 -31.25 -3.85 6.19
N THR A 192 -31.45 -3.32 7.38
CA THR A 192 -32.28 -3.91 8.45
C THR A 192 -33.76 -3.55 8.28
N ALA A 193 -34.64 -4.22 9.02
CA ALA A 193 -36.07 -3.93 9.02
C ALA A 193 -36.41 -2.48 9.44
N ASP A 194 -35.62 -1.93 10.37
CA ASP A 194 -35.78 -0.56 10.89
C ASP A 194 -35.14 0.51 9.97
N GLY A 195 -34.55 0.09 8.84
CA GLY A 195 -33.97 0.97 7.84
C GLY A 195 -32.49 1.32 8.07
N CYS A 196 -31.83 0.75 9.08
CA CYS A 196 -30.37 0.89 9.22
C CYS A 196 -29.68 0.24 8.03
N SER A 197 -28.56 0.81 7.58
CA SER A 197 -27.79 0.19 6.52
C SER A 197 -26.29 0.25 6.75
N PHE A 198 -25.60 -0.78 6.28
CA PHE A 198 -24.15 -0.89 6.33
C PHE A 198 -23.64 -1.31 4.95
N THR A 199 -22.53 -0.71 4.50
CA THR A 199 -21.93 -1.03 3.19
C THR A 199 -20.45 -1.37 3.38
N THR A 200 -20.02 -2.43 2.72
CA THR A 200 -18.62 -2.86 2.67
C THR A 200 -18.33 -3.45 1.29
N SER A 201 -17.07 -3.71 0.97
CA SER A 201 -16.67 -4.25 -0.33
C SER A 201 -15.68 -5.40 -0.17
N GLU A 202 -15.74 -6.36 -1.08
CA GLU A 202 -14.77 -7.47 -1.18
C GLU A 202 -14.38 -7.67 -2.63
N THR A 203 -13.17 -8.19 -2.87
CA THR A 203 -12.70 -8.51 -4.22
C THR A 203 -12.64 -10.02 -4.43
N ILE A 204 -13.31 -10.48 -5.49
CA ILE A 204 -13.14 -11.83 -6.02
C ILE A 204 -12.03 -11.77 -7.06
N ILE A 205 -11.00 -12.60 -6.91
CA ILE A 205 -9.89 -12.63 -7.87
C ILE A 205 -10.07 -13.76 -8.89
N ALA A 206 -9.43 -13.58 -10.05
CA ALA A 206 -9.46 -14.56 -11.11
C ALA A 206 -8.58 -15.77 -10.76
N ALA A 207 -9.02 -16.97 -11.14
CA ALA A 207 -8.22 -18.18 -11.00
C ALA A 207 -6.91 -18.07 -11.81
N CYS A 208 -5.80 -18.55 -11.24
CA CYS A 208 -4.54 -18.65 -11.99
C CYS A 208 -4.64 -19.76 -13.05
N CYS A 209 -4.74 -19.36 -14.31
CA CYS A 209 -4.89 -20.27 -15.44
C CYS A 209 -3.58 -20.57 -16.19
N LEU A 210 -2.47 -20.00 -15.71
CA LEU A 210 -1.18 -20.07 -16.38
C LEU A 210 -0.70 -21.53 -16.50
N GLN A 211 -0.58 -21.99 -17.74
CA GLN A 211 0.00 -23.29 -18.08
C GLN A 211 1.18 -23.04 -19.01
N ALA A 212 2.34 -23.55 -18.62
CA ALA A 212 3.55 -23.48 -19.43
C ALA A 212 4.46 -24.67 -19.16
N THR A 213 5.27 -25.01 -20.16
CA THR A 213 6.23 -26.12 -20.14
C THR A 213 7.57 -25.65 -20.73
N ILE A 214 8.63 -26.40 -20.43
CA ILE A 214 9.91 -26.24 -21.13
C ILE A 214 9.76 -26.93 -22.48
N ALA A 215 9.79 -26.16 -23.57
CA ALA A 215 9.58 -26.68 -24.92
C ALA A 215 10.84 -27.38 -25.47
N SER A 216 12.01 -26.77 -25.24
CA SER A 216 13.30 -27.33 -25.64
C SER A 216 14.44 -26.65 -24.89
N GLN A 217 15.59 -27.33 -24.81
CA GLN A 217 16.82 -26.76 -24.27
C GLN A 217 18.04 -27.24 -25.07
N SER A 218 19.12 -26.46 -25.05
CA SER A 218 20.41 -26.83 -25.60
C SER A 218 21.53 -26.46 -24.62
N ASN A 219 22.50 -27.35 -24.50
CA ASN A 219 23.65 -27.19 -23.62
C ASN A 219 24.72 -26.30 -24.29
N PRO A 220 25.38 -25.39 -23.54
CA PRO A 220 26.48 -24.62 -24.06
C PRO A 220 27.73 -25.46 -24.29
N GLY A 221 28.62 -24.99 -25.16
CA GLY A 221 29.98 -25.50 -25.32
C GLY A 221 30.86 -25.22 -24.09
N CYS A 222 32.02 -25.88 -24.05
CA CYS A 222 32.92 -25.90 -22.89
C CYS A 222 33.42 -24.51 -22.41
N VAL A 223 33.51 -23.52 -23.31
CA VAL A 223 34.03 -22.16 -23.01
C VAL A 223 33.04 -21.08 -23.51
N GLY A 224 31.82 -21.48 -23.86
CA GLY A 224 30.81 -20.64 -24.49
C GLY A 224 29.60 -20.37 -23.62
N ASN A 225 28.85 -19.33 -23.99
CA ASN A 225 27.52 -19.02 -23.47
C ASN A 225 26.48 -19.27 -24.58
N ASP A 226 26.62 -20.31 -25.39
CA ASP A 226 25.75 -20.60 -26.53
C ASP A 226 24.55 -21.50 -26.18
N GLY A 227 24.33 -21.77 -24.89
CA GLY A 227 23.19 -22.53 -24.40
C GLY A 227 21.87 -21.77 -24.59
N SER A 228 20.77 -22.52 -24.67
CA SER A 228 19.44 -21.94 -24.87
C SER A 228 18.34 -22.67 -24.11
N ILE A 229 17.31 -21.94 -23.69
CA ILE A 229 16.06 -22.47 -23.13
C ILE A 229 14.90 -21.83 -23.88
N VAL A 230 13.95 -22.66 -24.34
CA VAL A 230 12.70 -22.19 -24.94
C VAL A 230 11.53 -22.67 -24.07
N ILE A 231 10.67 -21.74 -23.69
CA ILE A 231 9.47 -22.00 -22.89
C ILE A 231 8.26 -21.93 -23.81
N SER A 232 7.25 -22.77 -23.58
CA SER A 232 5.95 -22.68 -24.24
C SER A 232 4.88 -22.43 -23.19
N ALA A 233 4.08 -21.38 -23.37
CA ALA A 233 2.87 -21.16 -22.58
C ALA A 233 1.65 -21.60 -23.39
N THR A 234 0.83 -22.47 -22.82
CA THR A 234 -0.37 -23.05 -23.45
C THR A 234 -1.67 -22.43 -22.95
N ALA A 235 -1.65 -21.74 -21.81
CA ALA A 235 -2.76 -20.96 -21.29
C ALA A 235 -2.25 -19.81 -20.41
N GLY A 236 -3.03 -18.73 -20.29
CA GLY A 236 -2.71 -17.55 -19.48
C GLY A 236 -3.69 -16.41 -19.76
N ASN A 237 -3.78 -15.45 -18.84
CA ASN A 237 -4.60 -14.25 -18.98
C ASN A 237 -3.77 -13.07 -19.50
N GLY A 238 -4.02 -12.67 -20.75
CA GLY A 238 -3.35 -11.52 -21.35
C GLY A 238 -1.92 -11.81 -21.78
N THR A 239 -1.01 -10.86 -21.54
CA THR A 239 0.38 -10.98 -21.99
C THR A 239 1.19 -11.84 -21.03
N VAL A 240 1.78 -12.92 -21.53
CA VAL A 240 2.67 -13.78 -20.74
C VAL A 240 4.11 -13.24 -20.81
N GLN A 241 4.79 -13.24 -19.67
CA GLN A 241 6.21 -12.94 -19.56
C GLN A 241 6.96 -14.10 -18.91
N TYR A 242 8.22 -14.23 -19.25
CA TYR A 242 9.07 -15.37 -18.93
C TYR A 242 10.31 -14.92 -18.16
N SER A 243 10.73 -15.74 -17.21
CA SER A 243 11.93 -15.57 -16.40
C SER A 243 12.66 -16.90 -16.26
N ILE A 244 13.99 -16.87 -16.36
CA ILE A 244 14.89 -18.01 -16.10
C ILE A 244 15.67 -17.87 -14.79
N ASN A 245 15.44 -16.78 -14.06
CA ASN A 245 16.19 -16.38 -12.86
C ASN A 245 15.27 -16.24 -11.64
N ASN A 246 14.35 -17.19 -11.47
CA ASN A 246 13.42 -17.24 -10.33
C ASN A 246 12.58 -15.97 -10.16
N GLY A 247 12.17 -15.33 -11.26
CA GLY A 247 11.34 -14.13 -11.25
C GLY A 247 12.08 -12.82 -10.95
N ALA A 248 13.42 -12.81 -10.90
CA ALA A 248 14.16 -11.56 -10.68
C ALA A 248 14.04 -10.59 -11.87
N SER A 249 13.94 -11.11 -13.10
CA SER A 249 13.65 -10.30 -14.29
C SER A 249 12.77 -11.07 -15.27
N PHE A 250 11.96 -10.33 -16.04
CA PHE A 250 11.01 -10.89 -17.00
C PHE A 250 11.19 -10.28 -18.39
N GLN A 251 10.95 -11.09 -19.42
CA GLN A 251 10.90 -10.65 -20.81
C GLN A 251 9.69 -11.26 -21.52
N ALA A 252 9.21 -10.62 -22.60
CA ALA A 252 8.10 -11.13 -23.41
C ALA A 252 8.52 -12.32 -24.31
N SER A 253 9.81 -12.39 -24.68
CA SER A 253 10.32 -13.52 -25.46
C SER A 253 10.41 -14.78 -24.60
N ALA A 254 9.82 -15.87 -25.10
CA ALA A 254 9.91 -17.18 -24.47
C ALA A 254 11.24 -17.92 -24.77
N SER A 255 12.10 -17.34 -25.63
CA SER A 255 13.42 -17.86 -25.97
C SER A 255 14.51 -17.10 -25.23
N PHE A 256 15.36 -17.85 -24.54
CA PHE A 256 16.57 -17.41 -23.88
C PHE A 256 17.75 -18.08 -24.58
N THR A 257 18.68 -17.27 -25.06
CA THR A 257 19.95 -17.70 -25.68
C THR A 257 21.08 -16.99 -24.94
N GLY A 258 22.33 -17.33 -25.21
CA GLY A 258 23.42 -16.66 -24.50
C GLY A 258 23.68 -17.25 -23.11
N LEU A 259 23.26 -18.49 -22.84
CA LEU A 259 23.28 -19.09 -21.50
C LEU A 259 24.54 -19.91 -21.25
N SER A 260 25.18 -19.70 -20.10
CA SER A 260 26.28 -20.52 -19.60
C SER A 260 25.75 -21.83 -18.98
N ALA A 261 26.65 -22.77 -18.68
CA ALA A 261 26.29 -23.92 -17.85
C ALA A 261 25.81 -23.44 -16.47
N GLY A 262 24.78 -24.08 -15.93
CA GLY A 262 24.12 -23.66 -14.70
C GLY A 262 22.69 -24.17 -14.60
N THR A 263 22.05 -23.91 -13.45
CA THR A 263 20.65 -24.22 -13.21
C THR A 263 19.81 -22.95 -13.27
N TYR A 264 18.76 -23.00 -14.08
CA TYR A 264 17.86 -21.90 -14.38
C TYR A 264 16.47 -22.23 -13.85
N THR A 265 15.96 -21.42 -12.91
CA THR A 265 14.62 -21.60 -12.35
C THR A 265 13.61 -20.81 -13.18
N ILE A 266 12.68 -21.54 -13.79
CA ILE A 266 11.76 -21.01 -14.77
C ILE A 266 10.47 -20.56 -14.10
N VAL A 267 10.18 -19.27 -14.28
CA VAL A 267 8.98 -18.62 -13.79
C VAL A 267 8.27 -17.96 -14.95
N VAL A 268 7.00 -18.26 -15.11
CA VAL A 268 6.10 -17.58 -16.04
C VAL A 268 5.15 -16.71 -15.24
N LYS A 269 4.77 -15.56 -15.79
CA LYS A 269 3.68 -14.75 -15.24
C LYS A 269 2.79 -14.23 -16.35
N ASP A 270 1.54 -14.00 -16.03
CA ASP A 270 0.60 -13.27 -16.87
C ASP A 270 0.07 -12.05 -16.11
N ASN A 271 -1.05 -11.47 -16.54
CA ASN A 271 -1.63 -10.28 -15.87
C ASN A 271 -2.33 -10.61 -14.55
N VAL A 272 -2.55 -11.89 -14.23
CA VAL A 272 -3.31 -12.36 -13.07
C VAL A 272 -2.40 -13.03 -12.04
N CYS A 273 -1.47 -13.88 -12.48
CA CYS A 273 -0.66 -14.68 -11.57
C CYS A 273 0.75 -14.97 -12.10
N GLN A 274 1.58 -15.49 -11.20
CA GLN A 274 2.92 -15.99 -11.50
C GLN A 274 3.01 -17.45 -11.07
N LYS A 275 3.67 -18.28 -11.89
CA LYS A 275 3.83 -19.72 -11.67
C LYS A 275 5.26 -20.16 -11.98
N THR A 276 5.87 -20.87 -11.04
CA THR A 276 7.12 -21.59 -11.28
C THR A 276 6.80 -22.91 -11.95
N ILE A 277 7.37 -23.15 -13.13
CA ILE A 277 7.10 -24.37 -13.92
C ILE A 277 8.21 -25.43 -13.80
N GLY A 278 9.35 -25.08 -13.18
CA GLY A 278 10.42 -26.01 -12.88
C GLY A 278 11.79 -25.36 -12.96
N SER A 279 12.83 -26.19 -13.06
CA SER A 279 14.19 -25.74 -13.32
C SER A 279 14.82 -26.54 -14.45
N VAL A 280 15.73 -25.90 -15.18
CA VAL A 280 16.51 -26.50 -16.26
C VAL A 280 17.98 -26.41 -15.87
N THR A 281 18.69 -27.54 -15.89
CA THR A 281 20.15 -27.55 -15.75
C THR A 281 20.79 -27.70 -17.12
N LEU A 282 21.59 -26.71 -17.51
CA LEU A 282 22.46 -26.78 -18.69
C LEU A 282 23.86 -27.20 -18.25
N THR A 283 24.42 -28.19 -18.93
CA THR A 283 25.78 -28.70 -18.66
C THR A 283 26.71 -28.36 -19.81
N ALA A 284 27.95 -27.96 -19.51
CA ALA A 284 28.92 -27.65 -20.56
C ALA A 284 29.30 -28.91 -21.34
N VAL A 285 29.22 -28.86 -22.67
CA VAL A 285 29.65 -29.95 -23.54
C VAL A 285 31.17 -29.85 -23.75
N PRO A 286 31.97 -30.80 -23.23
CA PRO A 286 33.42 -30.76 -23.35
C PRO A 286 33.87 -30.91 -24.81
N LEU A 287 35.03 -30.33 -25.14
CA LEU A 287 35.71 -30.58 -26.42
C LEU A 287 36.40 -31.95 -26.35
N THR A 288 36.09 -32.84 -27.28
CA THR A 288 36.74 -34.15 -27.40
C THR A 288 37.38 -34.28 -28.78
N ALA A 289 38.58 -34.86 -28.84
CA ALA A 289 39.28 -35.18 -30.08
C ALA A 289 40.05 -36.50 -29.91
N THR A 290 40.23 -37.23 -31.01
CA THR A 290 41.07 -38.43 -31.05
C THR A 290 42.42 -38.08 -31.68
N VAL A 291 43.52 -38.40 -31.00
CA VAL A 291 44.88 -38.21 -31.51
C VAL A 291 45.46 -39.56 -31.88
N THR A 292 45.93 -39.70 -33.12
CA THR A 292 46.70 -40.86 -33.57
C THR A 292 48.06 -40.40 -34.06
N GLY A 293 49.09 -41.22 -33.82
CA GLY A 293 50.46 -40.90 -34.20
C GLY A 293 51.13 -42.10 -34.85
N ASN A 294 52.04 -41.81 -35.80
CA ASN A 294 52.94 -42.79 -36.36
C ASN A 294 54.38 -42.37 -36.06
N ASP A 295 55.17 -43.30 -35.51
CA ASP A 295 56.55 -43.05 -35.13
C ASP A 295 57.44 -42.77 -36.36
N PRO A 296 58.48 -41.92 -36.23
CA PRO A 296 59.47 -41.74 -37.27
C PRO A 296 60.18 -43.06 -37.58
N SER A 297 60.50 -43.30 -38.84
CA SER A 297 61.03 -44.59 -39.29
C SER A 297 62.47 -44.91 -38.83
N GLY A 298 63.10 -44.07 -38.00
CA GLY A 298 64.45 -44.31 -37.48
C GLY A 298 65.09 -43.12 -36.74
N CYS A 299 66.24 -43.36 -36.10
CA CYS A 299 67.03 -42.31 -35.44
C CYS A 299 67.49 -41.28 -36.48
N SER A 300 67.10 -40.02 -36.27
CA SER A 300 67.30 -38.85 -37.17
C SER A 300 66.30 -38.67 -38.32
N ALA A 301 65.26 -39.52 -38.45
CA ALA A 301 64.20 -39.28 -39.42
C ALA A 301 63.19 -38.23 -38.92
N THR A 302 62.75 -37.32 -39.81
CA THR A 302 61.76 -36.26 -39.49
C THR A 302 60.38 -36.53 -40.11
N ASN A 303 60.03 -37.80 -40.35
CA ASN A 303 58.83 -38.22 -41.07
C ASN A 303 57.70 -38.78 -40.18
N GLY A 304 57.80 -38.67 -38.85
CA GLY A 304 56.69 -38.98 -37.96
C GLY A 304 55.48 -38.08 -38.25
N SER A 305 54.28 -38.54 -37.88
CA SER A 305 53.06 -37.76 -38.08
C SER A 305 52.13 -37.84 -36.87
N ILE A 306 51.38 -36.77 -36.64
CA ILE A 306 50.28 -36.71 -35.68
C ILE A 306 49.04 -36.28 -36.47
N VAL A 307 47.97 -37.05 -36.33
CA VAL A 307 46.67 -36.75 -36.94
C VAL A 307 45.63 -36.60 -35.84
N ILE A 308 44.92 -35.47 -35.87
CA ILE A 308 43.79 -35.19 -34.98
C ILE A 308 42.51 -35.41 -35.79
N THR A 309 41.66 -36.33 -35.32
CA THR A 309 40.39 -36.70 -35.95
C THR A 309 39.25 -36.71 -34.92
N ASN A 310 38.00 -36.76 -35.38
CA ASN A 310 36.81 -36.85 -34.54
C ASN A 310 36.71 -35.73 -33.50
N VAL A 311 37.01 -34.49 -33.90
CA VAL A 311 36.79 -33.32 -33.05
C VAL A 311 35.28 -33.10 -32.93
N THR A 312 34.74 -33.27 -31.72
CA THR A 312 33.31 -33.05 -31.42
C THR A 312 33.16 -32.23 -30.14
N GLY A 313 32.08 -31.46 -30.03
CA GLY A 313 31.88 -30.51 -28.93
C GLY A 313 32.65 -29.19 -29.12
N GLY A 314 32.62 -28.33 -28.11
CA GLY A 314 33.17 -26.96 -28.18
C GLY A 314 32.31 -25.98 -28.99
N THR A 315 32.68 -24.70 -28.96
CA THR A 315 32.03 -23.62 -29.73
C THR A 315 32.89 -23.32 -30.96
N ALA A 316 32.26 -23.20 -32.14
CA ALA A 316 32.96 -22.84 -33.38
C ALA A 316 33.49 -21.38 -33.29
N PRO A 317 34.67 -21.08 -33.87
CA PRO A 317 35.25 -19.73 -33.88
C PRO A 317 34.44 -18.74 -34.73
#